data_AF-A0A3C0C2F9-F1
#
_entry.id   AF-A0A3C0C2F9-F1
#
_cell.length_a   1.000
_cell.length_b   1.000
_cell.length_c   1.000
_cell.angle_alpha   90.00
_cell.angle_beta   90.00
_cell.angle_gamma   90.00
#
_symmetry.space_group_name_H-M   'P 1'
#
loop_
_entity.id
_entity.type
_entity.pdbx_description
1 polymer ?
#
loop_
_entity_poly.entity_id
_entity_poly.type
_entity_poly.pdbx_seq_one_letter_code
_entity_poly.pdbx_strand_id
1 'polypeptide(L)'
;MKAELMALREFEKDEVFSCISGLIKSAGQIDDGYKQEAVSWYCDSVCRMAEAAEMMGICGNLWQSWLAMLFAKTETPFSLAQERRKELDGTLSRVVKDDLETIRFYFNFDLKLIDEDLEVDAFARFGDYDPLRLENGALERNAGHVVQEFVDSLRNAPDTETFYGEILRFHYIRGSGQY
;
A
#
# COMPACT_ATOMS: atom_id res chain seq x y z
N MET A 1 4.48 7.37 19.09
CA MET A 1 5.50 6.44 18.54
C MET A 1 4.72 5.34 17.82
N LYS A 2 4.81 5.21 16.50
CA LYS A 2 4.09 4.14 15.77
C LYS A 2 5.00 2.94 15.65
N ALA A 3 4.45 1.77 15.98
CA ALA A 3 5.19 0.53 16.20
C ALA A 3 5.72 -0.08 14.90
N GLU A 4 6.79 -0.88 15.01
CA GLU A 4 7.22 -1.79 13.93
C GLU A 4 6.11 -2.80 13.63
N LEU A 5 5.98 -3.20 12.37
CA LEU A 5 5.00 -4.22 11.98
C LEU A 5 5.45 -5.60 12.48
N MET A 6 4.53 -6.35 13.05
CA MET A 6 4.80 -7.70 13.58
C MET A 6 4.23 -8.80 12.70
N ALA A 7 2.93 -8.79 12.45
CA ALA A 7 2.24 -9.74 11.60
C ALA A 7 2.37 -9.40 10.10
N LEU A 8 2.44 -8.10 9.77
CA LEU A 8 2.64 -7.58 8.41
C LEU A 8 4.10 -7.19 8.14
N ARG A 9 5.04 -7.74 8.91
CA ARG A 9 6.48 -7.44 8.80
C ARG A 9 7.06 -7.67 7.41
N GLU A 10 6.46 -8.54 6.59
CA GLU A 10 6.90 -8.75 5.22
C GLU A 10 6.84 -7.46 4.38
N PHE A 11 5.95 -6.53 4.72
CA PHE A 11 5.87 -5.22 4.05
C PHE A 11 7.14 -4.40 4.26
N GLU A 12 7.81 -4.54 5.41
CA GLU A 12 9.07 -3.84 5.70
C GLU A 12 10.25 -4.38 4.88
N LYS A 13 10.07 -5.46 4.12
CA LYS A 13 11.08 -5.92 3.14
C LYS A 13 10.90 -5.27 1.76
N ASP A 14 9.74 -4.69 1.49
CA ASP A 14 9.53 -3.93 0.25
C ASP A 14 10.26 -2.59 0.33
N GLU A 15 11.13 -2.34 -0.65
CA GLU A 15 12.01 -1.16 -0.66
C GLU A 15 11.22 0.15 -0.68
N VAL A 16 10.14 0.21 -1.46
CA VAL A 16 9.28 1.39 -1.57
C VAL A 16 8.54 1.62 -0.25
N PHE A 17 7.94 0.58 0.33
CA PHE A 17 7.27 0.68 1.63
C PHE A 17 8.23 1.16 2.73
N SER A 18 9.42 0.58 2.81
CA SER A 18 10.41 0.92 3.83
C SER A 18 10.95 2.34 3.65
N CYS A 19 11.18 2.78 2.41
CA CYS A 19 11.55 4.17 2.12
C CYS A 19 10.44 5.14 2.57
N ILE A 20 9.22 4.96 2.06
CA ILE A 20 8.10 5.88 2.31
C ILE A 20 7.71 5.90 3.79
N SER A 21 7.57 4.74 4.43
CA SER A 21 7.23 4.67 5.86
C SER A 21 8.33 5.24 6.75
N GLY A 22 9.61 5.08 6.36
CA GLY A 22 10.74 5.72 7.03
C GLY A 22 10.67 7.25 6.94
N LEU A 23 10.38 7.79 5.75
CA LEU A 23 10.20 9.23 5.55
C LEU A 23 9.01 9.78 6.32
N ILE A 24 7.87 9.07 6.34
CA ILE A 24 6.70 9.44 7.16
C ILE A 24 7.06 9.51 8.66
N LYS A 25 7.87 8.56 9.15
CA LYS A 25 8.29 8.54 10.57
C LYS A 25 9.26 9.68 10.92
N SER A 26 10.06 10.12 9.95
CA SER A 26 11.09 11.16 10.10
C SER A 26 10.64 12.54 9.59
N ALA A 27 9.38 12.69 9.17
CA ALA A 27 8.83 13.93 8.65
C ALA A 27 9.02 15.09 9.63
N GLY A 28 9.48 16.24 9.13
CA GLY A 28 9.86 17.41 9.91
C GLY A 28 11.16 17.28 10.74
N GLN A 29 11.91 16.19 10.59
CA GLN A 29 13.16 15.91 11.32
C GLN A 29 14.33 15.53 10.40
N ILE A 30 14.17 15.65 9.09
CA ILE A 30 15.21 15.36 8.10
C ILE A 30 16.27 16.46 8.15
N ASP A 31 17.52 16.11 8.46
CA ASP A 31 18.63 17.06 8.42
C ASP A 31 19.18 17.25 7.00
N ASP A 32 19.89 18.36 6.78
CA ASP A 32 20.45 18.73 5.48
C ASP A 32 21.50 17.74 4.96
N GLY A 33 22.17 16.98 5.85
CA GLY A 33 23.19 16.01 5.49
C GLY A 33 22.58 14.76 4.84
N TYR A 34 21.38 14.38 5.27
CA TYR A 34 20.65 13.23 4.77
C TYR A 34 19.63 13.58 3.67
N LYS A 35 19.24 14.86 3.56
CA LYS A 35 18.18 15.32 2.64
C LYS A 35 18.41 14.90 1.19
N GLN A 36 19.64 15.00 0.68
CA GLN A 36 19.92 14.68 -0.73
C GLN A 36 19.74 13.18 -1.04
N GLU A 37 20.13 12.30 -0.12
CA GLU A 37 19.92 10.85 -0.27
C GLU A 37 18.42 10.51 -0.16
N ALA A 38 17.73 11.12 0.81
CA ALA A 38 16.29 10.99 0.99
C ALA A 38 15.50 11.41 -0.25
N VAL A 39 15.86 12.54 -0.89
CA VAL A 39 15.29 12.99 -2.17
C VAL A 39 15.44 11.92 -3.24
N SER A 40 16.63 11.36 -3.40
CA SER A 40 16.90 10.34 -4.43
C SER A 40 16.02 9.10 -4.23
N TRP A 41 16.00 8.56 -3.01
CA TRP A 41 15.20 7.36 -2.70
C TRP A 41 13.70 7.59 -2.78
N TYR A 42 13.24 8.78 -2.37
CA TYR A 42 11.84 9.15 -2.46
C TYR A 42 11.40 9.27 -3.93
N CYS A 43 12.16 9.99 -4.76
CA CYS A 43 11.86 10.11 -6.18
C CYS A 43 11.86 8.75 -6.89
N ASP A 44 12.83 7.88 -6.60
CA ASP A 44 12.87 6.51 -7.14
C ASP A 44 11.62 5.71 -6.71
N SER A 45 11.24 5.82 -5.44
CA SER A 45 10.04 5.17 -4.90
C SER A 45 8.76 5.65 -5.62
N VAL A 46 8.62 6.95 -5.87
CA VAL A 46 7.49 7.51 -6.62
C VAL A 46 7.47 7.01 -8.07
N CYS A 47 8.62 6.97 -8.75
CA CYS A 47 8.72 6.42 -10.10
C CYS A 47 8.35 4.94 -10.16
N ARG A 48 8.83 4.13 -9.22
CA ARG A 48 8.47 2.70 -9.13
C ARG A 48 6.98 2.48 -8.91
N MET A 49 6.35 3.31 -8.08
CA MET A 49 4.90 3.28 -7.90
C MET A 49 4.17 3.60 -9.20
N ALA A 50 4.61 4.63 -9.92
CA ALA A 50 4.04 5.04 -11.20
C ALA A 50 4.18 3.93 -12.27
N GLU A 51 5.36 3.32 -12.39
CA GLU A 51 5.61 2.20 -13.32
C GLU A 51 4.70 1.01 -13.04
N ALA A 52 4.53 0.62 -11.77
CA ALA A 52 3.63 -0.47 -11.42
C ALA A 52 2.17 -0.15 -11.72
N ALA A 53 1.73 1.09 -11.45
CA ALA A 53 0.38 1.54 -11.76
C ALA A 53 0.11 1.53 -13.27
N GLU A 54 1.07 2.01 -14.07
CA GLU A 54 1.01 1.97 -15.54
C GLU A 54 0.89 0.54 -16.08
N MET A 55 1.79 -0.35 -15.63
CA MET A 55 1.81 -1.75 -16.07
C MET A 55 0.51 -2.48 -15.74
N MET A 56 -0.11 -2.18 -14.60
CA MET A 56 -1.36 -2.81 -14.18
C MET A 56 -2.60 -2.05 -14.67
N GLY A 57 -2.44 -0.85 -15.24
CA GLY A 57 -3.55 0.03 -15.61
C GLY A 57 -4.38 0.50 -14.42
N ILE A 58 -3.74 0.67 -13.25
CA ILE A 58 -4.35 1.20 -12.02
C ILE A 58 -4.26 2.72 -12.05
N CYS A 59 -5.35 3.40 -11.67
CA CYS A 59 -5.43 4.86 -11.60
C CYS A 59 -5.68 5.36 -10.18
N GLY A 60 -5.45 6.66 -9.98
CA GLY A 60 -5.64 7.37 -8.72
C GLY A 60 -4.38 7.42 -7.85
N ASN A 61 -4.58 7.44 -6.54
CA ASN A 61 -3.49 7.65 -5.58
C ASN A 61 -2.43 6.53 -5.62
N LEU A 62 -1.22 6.83 -6.07
CA LEU A 62 -0.12 5.86 -6.24
C LEU A 62 0.24 5.12 -4.95
N TRP A 63 0.28 5.82 -3.83
CA TRP A 63 0.68 5.22 -2.56
C TRP A 63 -0.36 4.23 -2.03
N GLN A 64 -1.64 4.60 -2.11
CA GLN A 64 -2.75 3.70 -1.78
C GLN A 64 -2.74 2.46 -2.69
N SER A 65 -2.52 2.66 -3.98
CA SER A 65 -2.38 1.59 -4.97
C SER A 65 -1.22 0.67 -4.65
N TRP A 66 -0.07 1.21 -4.26
CA TRP A 66 1.09 0.41 -3.86
C TRP A 66 0.81 -0.46 -2.64
N LEU A 67 0.22 0.11 -1.58
CA LEU A 67 -0.14 -0.66 -0.38
C LEU A 67 -1.13 -1.79 -0.69
N ALA A 68 -2.13 -1.54 -1.54
CA ALA A 68 -3.07 -2.58 -1.96
C ALA A 68 -2.37 -3.69 -2.77
N MET A 69 -1.40 -3.35 -3.62
CA MET A 69 -0.58 -4.33 -4.33
C MET A 69 0.27 -5.18 -3.37
N LEU A 70 0.79 -4.60 -2.28
CA LEU A 70 1.53 -5.38 -1.27
C LEU A 70 0.62 -6.40 -0.59
N PHE A 71 -0.60 -6.03 -0.23
CA PHE A 71 -1.60 -6.99 0.25
C PHE A 71 -1.90 -8.06 -0.81
N ALA A 72 -2.05 -7.67 -2.08
CA ALA A 72 -2.34 -8.61 -3.15
C ALA A 72 -1.22 -9.63 -3.41
N LYS A 73 0.04 -9.25 -3.18
CA LYS A 73 1.22 -10.09 -3.39
C LYS A 73 1.59 -10.92 -2.16
N THR A 74 1.21 -10.47 -0.96
CA THR A 74 1.64 -11.08 0.29
C THR A 74 0.60 -12.08 0.79
N GLU A 75 0.91 -13.37 0.67
CA GLU A 75 0.26 -14.37 1.52
C GLU A 75 0.85 -14.27 2.93
N THR A 76 0.04 -13.84 3.88
CA THR A 76 0.44 -13.78 5.29
C THR A 76 -0.02 -15.06 6.00
N PRO A 77 0.65 -15.51 7.08
CA PRO A 77 0.11 -16.57 7.95
C PRO A 77 -1.31 -16.27 8.41
N PHE A 78 -1.65 -14.98 8.50
CA PHE A 78 -2.99 -14.49 8.77
C PHE A 78 -3.99 -14.77 7.63
N SER A 79 -3.68 -14.43 6.37
CA SER A 79 -4.57 -14.74 5.24
C SER A 79 -4.78 -16.25 5.07
N LEU A 80 -3.74 -17.05 5.29
CA LEU A 80 -3.82 -18.52 5.29
C LEU A 80 -4.64 -19.09 6.46
N ALA A 81 -4.54 -18.49 7.65
CA ALA A 81 -5.31 -18.91 8.82
C ALA A 81 -6.81 -18.56 8.68
N GLN A 82 -7.12 -17.44 8.02
CA GLN A 82 -8.49 -16.98 7.73
C GLN A 82 -9.18 -17.84 6.68
N GLU A 83 -8.48 -18.25 5.62
CA GLU A 83 -9.03 -19.20 4.63
C GLU A 83 -9.59 -20.47 5.31
N ARG A 84 -8.93 -20.89 6.39
CA ARG A 84 -9.28 -22.10 7.16
C ARG A 84 -10.24 -21.84 8.33
N ARG A 85 -10.54 -20.59 8.72
CA ARG A 85 -11.37 -20.25 9.89
C ARG A 85 -12.17 -18.95 9.67
N LYS A 86 -13.48 -18.99 9.93
CA LYS A 86 -14.39 -17.83 9.81
C LYS A 86 -14.20 -16.73 10.86
N GLU A 87 -13.63 -17.05 12.02
CA GLU A 87 -13.35 -16.08 13.10
C GLU A 87 -11.94 -16.33 13.64
N LEU A 88 -11.09 -15.31 13.59
CA LEU A 88 -9.79 -15.32 14.26
C LEU A 88 -9.90 -14.59 15.59
N ASP A 89 -9.72 -15.35 16.67
CA ASP A 89 -9.51 -14.85 18.03
C ASP A 89 -8.07 -15.20 18.49
N GLY A 90 -7.61 -14.55 19.56
CA GLY A 90 -6.32 -14.80 20.20
C GLY A 90 -5.25 -13.75 19.87
N THR A 91 -4.01 -14.05 20.27
CA THR A 91 -2.89 -13.09 20.21
C THR A 91 -2.57 -12.64 18.79
N LEU A 92 -2.54 -13.56 17.81
CA LEU A 92 -2.24 -13.21 16.42
C LEU A 92 -3.30 -12.27 15.82
N SER A 93 -4.58 -12.47 16.16
CA SER A 93 -5.67 -11.60 15.70
C SER A 93 -5.49 -10.17 16.21
N ARG A 94 -5.12 -10.00 17.48
CA ARG A 94 -4.82 -8.68 18.08
C ARG A 94 -3.63 -7.99 17.42
N VAL A 95 -2.53 -8.72 17.23
CA VAL A 95 -1.32 -8.17 16.57
C VAL A 95 -1.61 -7.73 15.14
N VAL A 96 -2.42 -8.48 14.38
CA VAL A 96 -2.82 -8.08 13.03
C VAL A 96 -3.67 -6.81 13.05
N LYS A 97 -4.59 -6.65 14.00
CA LYS A 97 -5.37 -5.42 14.14
C LYS A 97 -4.48 -4.21 14.43
N ASP A 98 -3.51 -4.34 15.34
CA ASP A 98 -2.56 -3.27 15.67
C ASP A 98 -1.71 -2.86 14.45
N ASP A 99 -1.22 -3.84 13.69
CA ASP A 99 -0.49 -3.57 12.44
C ASP A 99 -1.39 -2.87 11.40
N LEU A 100 -2.66 -3.26 11.29
CA LEU A 100 -3.60 -2.67 10.36
C LEU A 100 -4.00 -1.24 10.72
N GLU A 101 -4.03 -0.88 12.01
CA GLU A 101 -4.15 0.52 12.41
C GLU A 101 -2.97 1.36 11.89
N THR A 102 -1.76 0.80 11.97
CA THR A 102 -0.54 1.43 11.45
C THR A 102 -0.57 1.55 9.93
N ILE A 103 -0.94 0.48 9.22
CA ILE A 103 -1.08 0.52 7.76
C ILE A 103 -2.19 1.47 7.32
N ARG A 104 -3.34 1.50 8.00
CA ARG A 104 -4.43 2.42 7.67
C ARG A 104 -4.01 3.88 7.86
N PHE A 105 -3.17 4.17 8.85
CA PHE A 105 -2.57 5.48 8.95
C PHE A 105 -1.69 5.80 7.74
N TYR A 106 -0.77 4.91 7.36
CA TYR A 106 0.08 5.14 6.19
C TYR A 106 -0.75 5.29 4.91
N PHE A 107 -1.78 4.46 4.73
CA PHE A 107 -2.68 4.50 3.58
C PHE A 107 -3.37 5.84 3.39
N ASN A 108 -3.66 6.55 4.49
CA ASN A 108 -4.30 7.86 4.47
C ASN A 108 -3.31 9.03 4.63
N PHE A 109 -2.00 8.76 4.63
CA PHE A 109 -1.01 9.81 4.74
C PHE A 109 -0.88 10.57 3.40
N ASP A 110 -0.88 11.90 3.47
CA ASP A 110 -0.67 12.76 2.31
C ASP A 110 0.82 12.90 2.02
N LEU A 111 1.31 12.18 1.00
CA LEU A 111 2.73 12.22 0.62
C LEU A 111 3.18 13.57 0.04
N LYS A 112 2.27 14.52 -0.24
CA LYS A 112 2.67 15.90 -0.54
C LYS A 112 3.38 16.58 0.63
N LEU A 113 3.15 16.12 1.86
CA LEU A 113 3.91 16.59 3.03
C LEU A 113 5.39 16.17 2.95
N ILE A 114 5.68 15.02 2.32
CA ILE A 114 7.07 14.59 2.08
C ILE A 114 7.70 15.39 0.94
N ASP A 115 6.94 15.71 -0.12
CA ASP A 115 7.37 16.65 -1.15
C ASP A 115 7.81 18.00 -0.53
N GLU A 116 6.99 18.54 0.40
CA GLU A 116 7.27 19.79 1.11
C GLU A 116 8.56 19.69 1.96
N ASP A 117 8.69 18.65 2.78
CA ASP A 117 9.87 18.44 3.64
C ASP A 117 11.17 18.29 2.82
N LEU A 118 11.09 17.61 1.67
CA LEU A 118 12.23 17.35 0.80
C LEU A 118 12.47 18.45 -0.24
N GLU A 119 11.59 19.46 -0.33
CA GLU A 119 11.61 20.54 -1.33
C GLU A 119 11.62 20.01 -2.78
N VAL A 120 10.76 19.02 -3.06
CA VAL A 120 10.56 18.43 -4.39
C VAL A 120 9.07 18.42 -4.77
N ASP A 121 8.74 17.95 -5.97
CA ASP A 121 7.36 17.89 -6.48
C ASP A 121 7.00 16.51 -7.07
N ALA A 122 7.67 15.45 -6.61
CA ALA A 122 7.54 14.13 -7.21
C ALA A 122 6.12 13.57 -7.06
N PHE A 123 5.56 13.58 -5.85
CA PHE A 123 4.21 13.05 -5.62
C PHE A 123 3.12 14.04 -6.06
N ALA A 124 3.40 15.34 -6.06
CA ALA A 124 2.52 16.34 -6.67
C ALA A 124 2.32 16.10 -8.17
N ARG A 125 3.35 15.60 -8.87
CA ARG A 125 3.32 15.32 -10.32
C ARG A 125 2.74 13.96 -10.67
N PHE A 126 3.05 12.93 -9.89
CA PHE A 126 2.69 11.55 -10.22
C PHE A 126 1.62 10.95 -9.31
N GLY A 127 1.36 11.54 -8.14
CA GLY A 127 0.59 10.91 -7.07
C GLY A 127 -0.86 10.60 -7.41
N ASP A 128 -1.50 11.41 -8.26
CA ASP A 128 -2.81 11.11 -8.86
C ASP A 128 -2.60 10.62 -10.30
N TYR A 129 -2.47 9.30 -10.46
CA TYR A 129 -1.98 8.69 -11.68
C TYR A 129 -3.12 8.33 -12.64
N ASP A 130 -2.94 8.64 -13.93
CA ASP A 130 -3.83 8.19 -15.01
C ASP A 130 -3.03 7.40 -16.05
N PRO A 131 -3.21 6.06 -16.13
CA PRO A 131 -2.41 5.22 -16.99
C PRO A 131 -2.78 5.34 -18.47
N LEU A 132 -1.87 5.00 -19.37
CA LEU A 132 -2.13 5.10 -20.81
C LEU A 132 -3.25 4.14 -21.28
N ARG A 133 -4.11 4.67 -22.15
CA ARG A 133 -5.17 3.88 -22.81
C ARG A 133 -4.61 3.13 -24.03
N LEU A 134 -3.96 2.00 -23.79
CA LEU A 134 -3.51 1.10 -24.88
C LEU A 134 -4.70 0.38 -25.55
N GLU A 135 -4.84 0.52 -26.86
CA GLU A 135 -5.95 -0.05 -27.68
C GLU A 135 -6.02 -1.59 -27.66
N ASN A 136 -4.93 -2.28 -27.29
CA ASN A 136 -4.79 -3.74 -27.45
C ASN A 136 -4.69 -4.53 -26.11
N GLY A 137 -4.70 -3.84 -24.96
CA GLY A 137 -4.32 -4.41 -23.65
C GLY A 137 -5.44 -5.07 -22.83
N ALA A 138 -6.55 -5.47 -23.45
CA ALA A 138 -7.75 -5.92 -22.73
C ALA A 138 -7.58 -7.23 -21.95
N LEU A 139 -6.59 -8.07 -22.28
CA LEU A 139 -6.34 -9.36 -21.61
C LEU A 139 -5.36 -9.26 -20.42
N GLU A 140 -4.43 -8.30 -20.44
CA GLU A 140 -3.40 -8.13 -19.40
C GLU A 140 -3.88 -7.33 -18.17
N ARG A 141 -5.01 -6.62 -18.28
CA ARG A 141 -5.56 -5.77 -17.20
C ARG A 141 -6.54 -6.44 -16.25
N ASN A 142 -6.83 -7.74 -16.38
CA ASN A 142 -7.77 -8.41 -15.46
C ASN A 142 -7.26 -8.39 -14.01
N ALA A 143 -5.96 -8.64 -13.80
CA ALA A 143 -5.37 -8.56 -12.46
C ALA A 143 -5.35 -7.12 -11.92
N GLY A 144 -5.09 -6.14 -12.79
CA GLY A 144 -5.15 -4.72 -12.49
C GLY A 144 -6.53 -4.25 -12.06
N HIS A 145 -7.58 -4.66 -12.77
CA HIS A 145 -8.97 -4.34 -12.42
C HIS A 145 -9.35 -4.85 -11.03
N VAL A 146 -8.98 -6.10 -10.70
CA VAL A 146 -9.25 -6.67 -9.37
C VAL A 146 -8.50 -5.89 -8.27
N VAL A 147 -7.27 -5.42 -8.54
CA VAL A 147 -6.54 -4.58 -7.59
C VAL A 147 -7.14 -3.18 -7.52
N GLN A 148 -7.61 -2.59 -8.63
CA GLN A 148 -8.30 -1.31 -8.65
C GLN A 148 -9.56 -1.34 -7.76
N GLU A 149 -10.41 -2.34 -7.94
CA GLU A 149 -11.61 -2.53 -7.10
C GLU A 149 -11.25 -2.65 -5.62
N PHE A 150 -10.12 -3.31 -5.31
CA PHE A 150 -9.64 -3.44 -3.95
C PHE A 150 -9.12 -2.11 -3.38
N VAL A 151 -8.36 -1.35 -4.14
CA VAL A 151 -7.92 0.01 -3.75
C VAL A 151 -9.14 0.88 -3.43
N ASP A 152 -10.16 0.83 -4.28
CA ASP A 152 -11.38 1.62 -4.11
C ASP A 152 -12.19 1.16 -2.88
N SER A 153 -12.22 -0.14 -2.57
CA SER A 153 -12.88 -0.63 -1.36
C SER A 153 -12.15 -0.21 -0.09
N LEU A 154 -10.81 -0.28 -0.08
CA LEU A 154 -9.99 0.23 1.02
C LEU A 154 -10.16 1.73 1.24
N ARG A 155 -10.22 2.53 0.15
CA ARG A 155 -10.41 3.98 0.22
C ARG A 155 -11.76 4.36 0.83
N ASN A 156 -12.80 3.57 0.57
CA ASN A 156 -14.14 3.78 1.08
C ASN A 156 -14.34 3.27 2.52
N ALA A 157 -13.33 2.64 3.14
CA ALA A 157 -13.43 2.12 4.50
C ALA A 157 -13.37 3.24 5.56
N PRO A 158 -14.46 3.50 6.31
CA PRO A 158 -14.56 4.63 7.24
C PRO A 158 -13.71 4.46 8.50
N ASP A 159 -13.40 3.23 8.89
CA ASP A 159 -12.64 2.88 10.08
C ASP A 159 -11.73 1.66 9.85
N THR A 160 -10.89 1.35 10.84
CA THR A 160 -9.94 0.22 10.77
C THR A 160 -10.65 -1.12 10.67
N GLU A 161 -11.82 -1.30 11.30
CA GLU A 161 -12.54 -2.57 11.26
C GLU A 161 -13.09 -2.86 9.86
N THR A 162 -13.63 -1.84 9.19
CA THR A 162 -14.08 -1.96 7.80
C THR A 162 -12.90 -2.17 6.85
N PHE A 163 -11.78 -1.44 7.06
CA PHE A 163 -10.56 -1.58 6.27
C PHE A 163 -10.02 -3.02 6.36
N TYR A 164 -10.02 -3.57 7.57
CA TYR A 164 -9.70 -4.96 7.82
C TYR A 164 -10.64 -5.94 7.12
N GLY A 165 -11.95 -5.69 7.20
CA GLY A 165 -12.97 -6.49 6.51
C GLY A 165 -12.78 -6.55 5.00
N GLU A 166 -12.39 -5.44 4.36
CA GLU A 166 -12.11 -5.38 2.93
C GLU A 166 -10.86 -6.19 2.54
N ILE A 167 -9.78 -6.14 3.34
CA ILE A 167 -8.58 -6.98 3.14
C ILE A 167 -8.95 -8.47 3.24
N LEU A 168 -9.72 -8.83 4.25
CA LEU A 168 -10.21 -10.20 4.44
C LEU A 168 -11.04 -10.69 3.25
N ARG A 169 -11.98 -9.85 2.80
CA ARG A 169 -12.84 -10.14 1.66
C ARG A 169 -12.02 -10.35 0.39
N PHE A 170 -11.03 -9.49 0.15
CA PHE A 170 -10.13 -9.62 -0.99
C PHE A 170 -9.40 -10.97 -1.00
N HIS A 171 -8.78 -11.36 0.12
CA HIS A 171 -8.08 -12.64 0.22
C HIS A 171 -9.02 -13.84 0.15
N TYR A 172 -10.24 -13.75 0.69
CA TYR A 172 -11.23 -14.82 0.59
C TYR A 172 -11.63 -15.07 -0.88
N ILE A 173 -11.92 -14.02 -1.63
CA ILE A 173 -12.28 -14.13 -3.06
C ILE A 173 -11.11 -14.71 -3.86
N ARG A 174 -9.88 -14.26 -3.61
CA ARG A 174 -8.66 -14.75 -4.29
C ARG A 174 -8.30 -16.19 -3.92
N GLY A 175 -8.38 -16.56 -2.63
CA GLY A 175 -7.98 -17.87 -2.11
C GLY A 175 -8.98 -19.00 -2.38
N SER A 176 -10.28 -18.68 -2.54
CA SER A 176 -11.32 -19.67 -2.85
C SER A 176 -11.23 -20.31 -4.25
N GLY A 177 -10.18 -20.01 -5.03
CA GLY A 177 -9.92 -20.69 -6.29
C GLY A 177 -11.07 -20.57 -7.29
N GLN A 178 -11.51 -19.35 -7.61
CA GLN A 178 -12.23 -19.13 -8.87
C GLN A 178 -11.23 -19.16 -10.05
N TYR A 179 -10.65 -20.34 -10.28
CA TYR A 179 -9.95 -20.75 -11.50
C TYR A 179 -10.24 -22.22 -11.77
#